data_AF-A0A926HR14-F1
#
_entry.id   AF-A0A926HR14-F1
#
_cell.length_a   1.000
_cell.length_b   1.000
_cell.length_c   1.000
_cell.angle_alpha   90.00
_cell.angle_beta   90.00
_cell.angle_gamma   90.00
#
_symmetry.space_group_name_H-M   'P 1'
#
loop_
_entity.id
_entity.type
_entity.pdbx_description
1 polymer ?
#
loop_
_entity_poly.entity_id
_entity_poly.type
_entity_poly.pdbx_seq_one_letter_code
_entity_poly.pdbx_strand_id
1 'polypeptide(L)'
;MYTHRWVIDAQGYYRFPVLVEIDGSGHEAVQYYTLQAGESLVNVRVSSEAVRPKWDGKEWIEGATAEEIEEWRAHHPVPGPTLADRVADIEDALTEMMFGPGGSEESGSFPKPEGGAA
;
A
#
# COMPACT_ATOMS: atom_id res chain seq x y z
N MET A 1 -26.54 19.33 6.17
CA MET A 1 -25.84 18.14 5.64
C MET A 1 -24.61 17.89 6.51
N TYR A 2 -24.27 16.64 6.80
CA TYR A 2 -23.08 16.33 7.59
C TYR A 2 -21.95 15.80 6.70
N THR A 3 -20.73 16.26 6.96
CA THR A 3 -19.52 15.76 6.30
C THR A 3 -18.39 15.61 7.31
N HIS A 4 -17.43 14.73 7.02
CA HIS A 4 -16.20 14.66 7.79
C HIS A 4 -15.16 15.62 7.22
N ARG A 5 -14.39 16.23 8.12
CA ARG A 5 -13.18 16.99 7.80
C ARG A 5 -12.01 16.54 8.63
N TRP A 6 -10.81 16.81 8.16
CA TRP A 6 -9.57 16.35 8.76
C TRP A 6 -8.90 17.53 9.45
N VAL A 7 -8.66 17.41 10.75
CA VAL A 7 -7.96 18.45 11.53
C VAL A 7 -6.46 18.29 11.33
N ILE A 8 -5.81 19.40 11.00
CA ILE A 8 -4.35 19.53 10.99
C ILE A 8 -3.90 20.50 12.08
N ASP A 9 -2.71 20.27 12.62
CA ASP A 9 -2.06 21.22 13.53
C ASP A 9 -1.37 22.37 12.78
N ALA A 10 -0.74 23.29 13.54
CA ALA A 10 -0.03 24.45 12.99
C ALA A 10 1.16 24.09 12.08
N GLN A 11 1.66 22.86 12.17
CA GLN A 11 2.75 22.36 11.34
C GLN A 11 2.22 21.56 10.14
N GLY A 12 0.90 21.38 10.03
CA GLY A 12 0.23 20.65 8.95
C GLY A 12 0.06 19.15 9.24
N TYR A 13 0.42 18.63 10.41
CA TYR A 13 0.26 17.20 10.71
C TYR A 13 -1.20 16.85 10.99
N TYR A 14 -1.64 15.73 10.43
CA TYR A 14 -2.97 15.19 10.71
C TYR A 14 -3.13 14.82 12.19
N ARG A 15 -4.29 15.16 12.75
CA ARG A 15 -4.65 14.89 14.15
C ARG A 15 -5.78 13.86 14.24
N PHE A 16 -6.98 14.25 13.82
CA PHE A 16 -8.17 13.40 13.87
C PHE A 16 -9.27 13.95 12.94
N PRO A 17 -10.30 13.15 12.60
CA PRO A 17 -11.42 13.63 11.83
C PRO A 17 -12.47 14.29 12.75
N VAL A 18 -13.11 15.35 12.26
CA VAL A 18 -14.24 16.00 12.93
C VAL A 18 -15.48 15.97 12.05
N LEU A 19 -16.64 16.00 12.68
CA LEU A 19 -17.91 16.13 11.99
C LEU A 19 -18.21 17.62 11.78
N VAL A 20 -18.59 17.98 10.56
CA VAL A 20 -18.99 19.34 10.19
C VAL A 20 -20.43 19.31 9.70
N GLU A 21 -21.27 20.15 10.29
CA GLU A 21 -22.61 20.43 9.82
C GLU A 21 -22.57 21.60 8.84
N ILE A 22 -23.10 21.38 7.65
CA ILE A 22 -23.31 22.40 6.64
C ILE A 22 -24.78 22.78 6.66
N ASP A 23 -25.08 24.02 7.00
CA ASP A 23 -26.45 24.53 7.02
C ASP A 23 -26.99 24.81 5.60
N GLY A 24 -28.25 25.24 5.51
CA GLY A 24 -28.89 25.57 4.23
C GLY A 24 -28.31 26.79 3.51
N SER A 25 -27.47 27.58 4.19
CA SER A 25 -26.76 28.75 3.63
C SER A 25 -25.31 28.43 3.23
N GLY A 26 -24.85 27.19 3.48
CA GLY A 26 -23.47 26.77 3.24
C GLY A 26 -22.51 27.11 4.37
N HIS A 27 -22.99 27.58 5.52
CA HIS A 27 -22.16 27.83 6.69
C HIS A 27 -21.78 26.50 7.36
N GLU A 28 -20.53 26.42 7.80
CA GLU A 28 -19.94 25.21 8.36
C GLU A 28 -19.77 25.34 9.87
N ALA A 29 -20.38 24.43 10.61
CA ALA A 29 -20.26 24.32 12.05
C ALA A 29 -19.57 23.02 12.44
N VAL A 30 -18.44 23.11 13.16
CA VAL A 30 -17.76 21.94 13.70
C VAL A 30 -18.56 21.41 14.88
N GLN A 31 -18.91 20.13 14.84
CA GLN A 31 -19.70 19.48 15.87
C GLN A 31 -18.78 18.79 16.89
N TYR A 32 -19.14 18.87 18.17
CA TYR A 32 -18.47 18.19 19.29
C TYR A 32 -16.98 18.53 19.50
N TYR A 33 -16.47 19.53 18.79
CA TYR A 33 -15.08 19.97 18.89
C TYR A 33 -14.95 21.47 18.63
N THR A 34 -13.99 22.10 19.32
CA THR A 34 -13.60 23.49 19.10
C THR A 34 -12.15 23.51 18.64
N LEU A 35 -11.91 24.03 17.43
CA LEU A 35 -10.56 24.17 16.87
C LEU A 35 -9.68 25.01 17.81
N GLN A 36 -8.49 24.50 18.11
CA GLN A 36 -7.49 25.22 18.89
C GLN A 36 -6.72 26.21 18.02
N ALA A 37 -6.00 27.14 18.67
CA ALA A 37 -5.16 28.09 17.95
C ALA A 37 -4.11 27.36 17.11
N GLY A 38 -4.08 27.67 15.81
CA GLY A 38 -3.16 27.04 14.85
C GLY A 38 -3.70 25.75 14.22
N GLU A 39 -4.84 25.22 14.66
CA GLU A 39 -5.48 24.10 13.96
C GLU A 39 -6.26 24.59 12.74
N SER A 40 -6.38 23.73 11.73
CA SER A 40 -7.12 24.03 10.49
C SER A 40 -7.85 22.80 9.97
N LEU A 41 -8.86 23.02 9.13
CA LEU A 41 -9.65 21.96 8.52
C LEU A 41 -9.25 21.77 7.06
N VAL A 42 -8.92 20.54 6.72
CA VAL A 42 -8.72 20.09 5.34
C VAL A 42 -9.98 19.34 4.90
N ASN A 43 -10.38 19.50 3.64
CA ASN A 43 -11.51 18.79 3.01
C ASN A 43 -11.02 17.83 1.92
N VAL A 44 -9.87 17.21 2.14
CA VAL A 44 -9.23 16.23 1.25
C VAL A 44 -8.95 15.00 2.08
N ARG A 45 -9.36 13.84 1.57
CA ARG A 45 -9.22 12.56 2.27
C ARG A 45 -7.75 12.27 2.54
N VAL A 46 -7.41 11.98 3.80
CA VAL A 46 -6.08 11.50 4.20
C VAL A 46 -5.75 10.17 3.50
N SER A 47 -4.51 10.04 3.03
CA SER A 47 -3.98 8.77 2.54
C SER A 47 -3.86 7.76 3.68
N SER A 48 -4.37 6.54 3.48
CA SER A 48 -4.25 5.44 4.44
C SER A 48 -2.87 4.78 4.44
N GLU A 49 -2.01 5.11 3.47
CA GLU A 49 -0.67 4.52 3.34
C GLU A 49 0.40 5.28 4.13
N ALA A 50 0.11 6.54 4.50
CA ALA A 50 1.04 7.36 5.25
C ALA A 50 0.98 7.04 6.75
N VAL A 51 2.15 6.81 7.35
CA VAL A 51 2.34 6.56 8.78
C VAL A 51 2.01 7.81 9.57
N ARG A 52 2.50 8.98 9.13
CA ARG A 52 2.23 10.27 9.75
C ARG A 52 1.87 11.30 8.68
N PRO A 53 0.61 11.31 8.23
CA PRO A 53 0.17 12.20 7.16
C PRO A 53 0.38 13.68 7.52
N LYS A 54 0.95 14.43 6.58
CA LYS A 54 1.16 15.89 6.69
C LYS A 54 0.58 16.59 5.48
N TRP A 55 -0.15 17.67 5.70
CA TRP A 55 -0.71 18.51 4.65
C TRP A 55 0.31 19.56 4.22
N ASP A 56 0.65 19.60 2.94
CA ASP A 56 1.59 20.58 2.38
C ASP A 56 0.89 21.83 1.80
N GLY A 57 -0.44 21.89 1.87
CA GLY A 57 -1.27 22.93 1.25
C GLY A 57 -2.03 22.46 0.01
N LYS A 58 -1.62 21.35 -0.60
CA LYS A 58 -2.16 20.82 -1.86
C LYS A 58 -2.49 19.33 -1.77
N GLU A 59 -1.63 18.55 -1.13
CA GLU A 59 -1.72 17.10 -1.03
C GLU A 59 -1.21 16.58 0.32
N TRP A 60 -1.58 15.33 0.63
CA TRP A 60 -1.08 14.64 1.82
C TRP A 60 0.25 13.99 1.48
N ILE A 61 1.29 14.36 2.23
CA ILE A 61 2.62 13.78 2.14
C ILE A 61 2.94 12.96 3.40
N GLU A 62 3.90 12.05 3.29
CA GLU A 62 4.47 11.39 4.46
C GLU A 62 5.29 12.39 5.27
N GLY A 63 4.93 12.56 6.53
CA GLY A 63 5.60 13.45 7.46
C GLY A 63 6.49 12.72 8.46
N ALA A 64 6.44 11.39 8.50
CA ALA A 64 7.35 10.56 9.30
C ALA A 64 8.73 10.46 8.64
N THR A 65 9.76 10.37 9.47
CA THR A 65 11.11 10.02 9.06
C THR A 65 11.20 8.54 8.65
N ALA A 66 12.28 8.17 7.95
CA ALA A 66 12.52 6.77 7.58
C ALA A 66 12.57 5.84 8.82
N GLU A 67 13.16 6.32 9.91
CA GLU A 67 13.24 5.60 11.18
C GLU A 67 11.85 5.38 11.79
N GLU A 68 11.03 6.43 11.89
CA GLU A 68 9.65 6.32 12.41
C GLU A 68 8.77 5.38 11.56
N ILE A 69 8.97 5.37 10.22
CA ILE A 69 8.25 4.45 9.32
C ILE A 69 8.67 3.00 9.58
N GLU A 70 9.97 2.75 9.79
CA GLU A 70 10.48 1.41 10.06
C GLU A 70 10.02 0.88 11.42
N GLU A 71 10.04 1.73 12.45
CA GLU A 71 9.46 1.41 13.76
C GLU A 71 7.95 1.13 13.65
N TRP A 72 7.21 1.94 12.90
CA TRP A 72 5.79 1.70 12.67
C TRP A 72 5.54 0.36 11.97
N ARG A 73 6.31 0.02 10.92
CA ARG A 73 6.20 -1.27 10.21
C ARG A 73 6.54 -2.47 11.10
N ALA A 74 7.48 -2.32 12.03
CA ALA A 74 7.79 -3.37 12.99
C ALA A 74 6.60 -3.71 13.91
N HIS A 75 5.75 -2.72 14.21
CA HIS A 75 4.54 -2.89 15.02
C HIS A 75 3.26 -3.11 14.21
N HIS A 76 3.28 -2.81 12.91
CA HIS A 76 2.18 -2.99 11.97
C HIS A 76 2.61 -3.90 10.81
N PRO A 77 2.81 -5.21 11.07
CA PRO A 77 3.20 -6.13 10.03
C PRO A 77 2.12 -6.17 8.94
N VAL A 78 2.56 -6.09 7.69
CA VAL A 78 1.69 -6.29 6.54
C VAL A 78 1.09 -7.69 6.66
N PRO A 79 -0.22 -7.87 6.44
CA PRO A 79 -0.81 -9.20 6.43
C PRO A 79 -0.01 -10.10 5.48
N GLY A 80 0.22 -11.34 5.90
CA GLY A 80 0.94 -12.31 5.10
C GLY A 80 0.27 -12.58 3.74
N PRO A 81 0.98 -13.24 2.81
CA PRO A 81 0.47 -13.49 1.46
C PRO A 81 -0.85 -14.25 1.50
N THR A 82 -1.78 -13.85 0.62
CA THR A 82 -3.06 -14.54 0.46
C THR A 82 -2.85 -15.94 -0.11
N LEU A 83 -3.88 -16.80 -0.08
CA LEU A 83 -3.80 -18.10 -0.74
C LEU A 83 -3.49 -17.96 -2.24
N ALA A 84 -4.03 -16.92 -2.89
CA ALA A 84 -3.79 -16.67 -4.30
C ALA A 84 -2.31 -16.33 -4.55
N ASP A 85 -1.73 -15.44 -3.74
CA ASP A 85 -0.30 -15.09 -3.82
C ASP A 85 0.58 -16.33 -3.61
N ARG A 86 0.24 -17.15 -2.61
CA ARG A 86 0.98 -18.39 -2.33
C ARG A 86 0.89 -19.41 -3.47
N VAL A 87 -0.25 -19.51 -4.15
CA VAL A 87 -0.43 -20.40 -5.30
C VAL A 87 0.35 -19.87 -6.49
N ALA A 88 0.30 -18.55 -6.75
CA ALA A 88 1.06 -17.92 -7.83
C ALA A 88 2.57 -18.12 -7.66
N ASP A 89 3.10 -17.90 -6.44
CA ASP A 89 4.53 -18.15 -6.14
C ASP A 89 4.92 -19.62 -6.40
N ILE A 90 4.03 -20.57 -6.07
CA ILE A 90 4.27 -22.00 -6.31
C ILE A 90 4.22 -22.31 -7.81
N GLU A 91 3.26 -21.75 -8.55
CA GLU A 91 3.11 -21.94 -10.00
C GLU A 91 4.31 -21.37 -10.76
N ASP A 92 4.81 -20.19 -10.37
CA ASP A 92 6.01 -19.58 -10.93
C ASP A 92 7.25 -20.45 -10.63
N ALA A 93 7.41 -20.90 -9.39
CA ALA A 93 8.53 -21.77 -9.00
C ALA A 93 8.51 -23.11 -9.76
N LEU A 94 7.32 -23.70 -9.97
CA LEU A 94 7.18 -24.93 -10.75
C LEU A 94 7.44 -24.68 -12.25
N THR A 95 7.04 -23.53 -12.78
CA THR A 95 7.29 -23.15 -14.17
C THR A 95 8.78 -22.97 -14.43
N GLU A 96 9.49 -22.28 -13.54
CA GLU A 96 10.96 -22.15 -13.61
C GLU A 96 11.67 -23.50 -13.44
N MET A 97 11.15 -24.39 -12.58
CA MET A 97 11.72 -25.74 -12.42
C MET A 97 11.51 -26.61 -13.68
N MET A 98 10.37 -26.48 -14.37
CA MET A 98 10.04 -27.28 -15.55
C MET A 98 10.59 -26.71 -16.85
N PHE A 99 10.70 -25.38 -16.96
CA PHE A 99 10.98 -24.68 -18.21
C PHE A 99 12.12 -23.65 -18.11
N GLY A 100 12.77 -23.53 -16.95
CA GLY A 100 13.92 -22.66 -16.76
C GLY A 100 15.14 -23.09 -17.59
N PRO A 101 16.17 -22.22 -17.69
CA PRO A 101 17.29 -22.36 -18.64
C PRO A 101 18.22 -23.57 -18.42
N GLY A 102 17.95 -24.42 -17.42
CA GLY A 102 18.65 -25.69 -17.19
C GLY A 102 17.90 -26.94 -17.69
N GLY A 103 16.69 -26.79 -18.24
CA GLY A 103 15.80 -27.89 -18.63
C GLY A 103 15.96 -28.42 -20.05
N SER A 104 17.06 -28.14 -20.74
CA SER A 104 17.29 -28.65 -22.10
C SER A 104 18.77 -28.96 -22.33
N GLU A 105 19.14 -30.23 -22.22
CA GLU A 105 19.97 -30.97 -23.19
C GLU A 105 20.43 -32.30 -22.56
N GLU A 106 19.63 -33.36 -22.71
CA GLU A 106 20.18 -34.67 -23.07
C GLU A 106 19.27 -35.27 -24.15
N SER A 107 19.53 -34.86 -25.40
CA SER A 107 19.05 -35.59 -26.56
C SER A 107 19.76 -36.94 -26.59
N GLY A 108 19.09 -37.97 -26.08
CA GLY A 108 19.55 -39.35 -26.18
C GLY A 108 19.84 -39.71 -27.64
N SER A 109 21.13 -39.82 -27.97
CA SER A 109 21.60 -40.31 -29.26
C SER A 109 21.29 -41.80 -29.35
N PHE A 110 20.25 -42.14 -30.10
CA PHE A 110 19.92 -43.53 -30.42
C PHE A 110 20.91 -44.04 -31.48
N PRO A 111 21.73 -45.07 -31.21
CA PRO A 111 22.64 -45.57 -32.23
C PRO A 111 21.83 -46.22 -33.37
N LYS A 112 22.13 -45.82 -34.61
CA LYS A 112 21.60 -46.45 -35.82
C LYS A 112 22.10 -47.90 -35.89
N PRO A 113 21.25 -48.88 -36.24
CA PRO A 113 21.73 -50.22 -36.56
C PRO A 113 22.51 -50.16 -37.89
N GLU A 114 23.81 -50.44 -37.83
CA GLU A 114 24.61 -50.72 -39.02
C GLU A 114 24.20 -52.08 -39.59
N GLY A 115 23.88 -52.07 -40.89
CA GLY A 115 23.61 -53.29 -41.64
C GLY A 115 24.86 -54.16 -41.74
N GLY A 116 24.71 -55.45 -41.46
CA GLY A 116 25.70 -56.48 -41.77
C GLY A 116 25.05 -57.54 -42.65
N ALA A 117 25.43 -57.55 -43.92
CA ALA A 117 25.11 -58.61 -44.87
C ALA A 117 25.92 -59.87 -44.56
N ALA A 118 25.28 -61.03 -44.68
CA ALA A 118 25.86 -62.28 -45.19
C ALA A 118 24.72 -63.21 -45.62
#